data_AF-A0A958XPH6-F1
#
_entry.id   AF-A0A958XPH6-F1
#
_cell.length_a   1.000
_cell.length_b   1.000
_cell.length_c   1.000
_cell.angle_alpha   90.00
_cell.angle_beta   90.00
_cell.angle_gamma   90.00
#
_symmetry.space_group_name_H-M   'P 1'
#
loop_
_entity.id
_entity.type
_entity.pdbx_description
1 polymer ?
#
loop_
_entity_poly.entity_id
_entity_poly.type
_entity_poly.pdbx_seq_one_letter_code
_entity_poly.pdbx_strand_id
1 'polypeptide(L)'
;MKHTKGEVLYYIPFDYKPCTVVHVTPYHEDGDPNAFVTVELDGGDLRNVPVAIQHRYLATEEPKKRPQKQEVNRRPGILGGVWGSIFGNKPDAKFALFFALCSLFAFQGTAQSVVTKDTTYQTSENGKFYFVREIEYSNGESSVNKALIGDTMTVYNNAFDRFRNEGVRMANDAREASRFDTYITRMLQEGNFLFASTGRDVLDSLAATYAGPLLITGWTIDDGGPSGALDIAFTINANGQLRYQIAGFSARNAFIFSNTMRLQNYKDGGRLDLYKARGGNWFSIDDEIKMKFPNNQDGASNRAASGAIKEAEPAPAATPKKTRKPKN
;
A
#
# COMPACT_ATOMS: atom_id res chain seq x y z
N MET A 1 -8.82 6.52 7.28
CA MET A 1 -8.94 5.06 7.45
C MET A 1 -9.75 4.49 6.30
N LYS A 2 -9.19 3.56 5.54
CA LYS A 2 -9.82 3.02 4.32
C LYS A 2 -10.87 1.95 4.60
N HIS A 3 -10.75 1.25 5.74
CA HIS A 3 -11.66 0.17 6.13
C HIS A 3 -12.17 0.36 7.56
N THR A 4 -13.38 -0.12 7.82
CA THR A 4 -14.06 -0.02 9.12
C THR A 4 -14.30 -1.41 9.72
N LYS A 5 -14.37 -1.49 11.06
CA LYS A 5 -14.68 -2.76 11.75
C LYS A 5 -16.08 -3.24 11.33
N GLY A 6 -16.18 -4.50 10.93
CA GLY A 6 -17.40 -5.13 10.41
C GLY A 6 -17.57 -5.06 8.89
N GLU A 7 -16.66 -4.39 8.18
CA GLU A 7 -16.68 -4.34 6.71
C GLU A 7 -16.32 -5.71 6.11
N VAL A 8 -17.05 -6.10 5.06
CA VAL A 8 -16.77 -7.33 4.29
C VAL A 8 -15.84 -7.00 3.14
N LEU A 9 -14.72 -7.72 3.09
CA LEU A 9 -13.68 -7.61 2.07
C LEU A 9 -13.42 -8.98 1.45
N TYR A 10 -12.55 -9.02 0.45
CA TYR A 10 -12.13 -10.26 -0.22
C TYR A 10 -10.62 -10.46 -0.09
N TYR A 11 -10.21 -11.59 0.46
CA TYR A 11 -8.81 -11.92 0.67
C TYR A 11 -8.19 -12.54 -0.60
N ILE A 12 -7.33 -11.77 -1.27
CA ILE A 12 -6.79 -12.07 -2.60
C ILE A 12 -5.99 -13.39 -2.65
N PRO A 13 -5.09 -13.70 -1.68
CA PRO A 13 -4.30 -14.95 -1.74
C PRO A 13 -5.13 -16.23 -1.68
N PHE A 14 -6.38 -16.18 -1.21
CA PHE A 14 -7.29 -17.32 -1.15
C PHE A 14 -8.44 -17.18 -2.14
N ASP A 15 -8.12 -16.88 -3.41
CA ASP A 15 -9.10 -16.82 -4.50
C ASP A 15 -10.29 -15.89 -4.21
N TYR A 16 -10.00 -14.73 -3.61
CA TYR A 16 -11.00 -13.74 -3.23
C TYR A 16 -12.09 -14.31 -2.32
N LYS A 17 -11.70 -15.12 -1.32
CA LYS A 17 -12.63 -15.54 -0.26
C LYS A 17 -13.11 -14.33 0.56
N PRO A 18 -14.40 -14.28 0.93
CA PRO A 18 -14.92 -13.21 1.78
C PRO A 18 -14.25 -13.26 3.16
N CYS A 19 -14.00 -12.08 3.72
CA CYS A 19 -13.46 -11.90 5.06
C CYS A 19 -14.08 -10.67 5.73
N THR A 20 -14.16 -10.68 7.06
CA THR A 20 -14.73 -9.58 7.85
C THR A 20 -13.63 -8.84 8.60
N VAL A 21 -13.63 -7.51 8.57
CA VAL A 21 -12.66 -6.71 9.32
C VAL A 21 -13.00 -6.75 10.81
N VAL A 22 -12.12 -7.33 11.63
CA VAL A 22 -12.31 -7.45 13.10
C VAL A 22 -11.66 -6.31 13.86
N HIS A 23 -10.50 -5.83 13.37
CA HIS A 23 -9.75 -4.75 14.00
C HIS A 23 -9.01 -3.93 12.96
N VAL A 24 -8.92 -2.62 13.18
CA VAL A 24 -8.10 -1.70 12.40
C VAL A 24 -7.29 -0.88 13.37
N THR A 25 -5.97 -0.99 13.29
CA THR A 25 -5.08 -0.13 14.09
C THR A 25 -5.25 1.32 13.63
N PRO A 26 -5.41 2.29 14.54
CA PRO A 26 -5.42 3.69 14.18
C PRO A 26 -4.16 4.08 13.41
N TYR A 27 -4.32 4.65 12.22
CA TYR A 27 -3.22 5.10 11.39
C TYR A 27 -3.55 6.45 10.76
N HIS A 28 -2.52 7.30 10.69
CA HIS A 28 -2.63 8.67 10.22
C HIS A 28 -2.11 8.86 8.78
N GLU A 29 -1.33 7.91 8.27
CA GLU A 29 -0.73 7.97 6.93
C GLU A 29 -0.85 6.64 6.18
N ASP A 30 -1.12 6.71 4.87
CA ASP A 30 -1.15 5.55 3.98
C ASP A 30 0.28 5.01 3.78
N GLY A 31 0.70 4.09 4.67
CA GLY A 31 2.04 3.51 4.61
C GLY A 31 2.67 3.20 5.97
N ASP A 32 1.98 3.47 7.08
CA ASP A 32 2.49 3.20 8.42
C ASP A 32 2.86 1.70 8.58
N PRO A 33 4.15 1.37 8.84
CA PRO A 33 4.60 -0.01 8.99
C PRO A 33 4.04 -0.70 10.24
N ASN A 34 3.56 0.06 11.22
CA ASN A 34 3.01 -0.45 12.48
C ASN A 34 1.49 -0.61 12.45
N ALA A 35 0.83 -0.11 11.40
CA ALA A 35 -0.62 -0.22 11.23
C ALA A 35 -1.01 -1.51 10.51
N PHE A 36 -2.01 -2.21 11.04
CA PHE A 36 -2.54 -3.43 10.45
C PHE A 36 -4.06 -3.46 10.48
N VAL A 37 -4.61 -4.20 9.53
CA VAL A 37 -6.01 -4.59 9.47
C VAL A 37 -6.06 -6.08 9.82
N THR A 38 -6.79 -6.42 10.88
CA THR A 38 -7.08 -7.81 11.22
C THR A 38 -8.39 -8.21 10.54
N VAL A 39 -8.34 -9.22 9.69
CA VAL A 39 -9.51 -9.80 9.01
C VAL A 39 -9.75 -11.22 9.49
N GLU A 40 -11.02 -11.60 9.60
CA GLU A 40 -11.49 -12.95 9.91
C GLU A 40 -12.02 -13.61 8.65
N LEU A 41 -11.48 -14.78 8.32
CA LEU A 41 -11.90 -15.64 7.21
C LEU A 41 -12.91 -16.70 7.71
N ASP A 42 -13.60 -17.34 6.77
CA ASP A 42 -14.48 -18.47 7.07
C ASP A 42 -13.75 -19.53 7.91
N GLY A 43 -14.32 -19.88 9.07
CA GLY A 43 -13.75 -20.83 10.02
C GLY A 43 -12.98 -20.20 11.19
N GLY A 44 -13.01 -18.86 11.34
CA GLY A 44 -12.40 -18.15 12.47
C GLY A 44 -10.89 -17.90 12.32
N ASP A 45 -10.34 -18.07 11.12
CA ASP A 45 -8.93 -17.78 10.82
C ASP A 45 -8.69 -16.26 10.78
N LEU A 46 -7.88 -15.76 11.70
CA LEU A 46 -7.55 -14.33 11.81
C LEU A 46 -6.24 -14.03 11.09
N ARG A 47 -6.26 -13.01 10.21
CA ARG A 47 -5.08 -12.56 9.47
C ARG A 47 -4.79 -11.09 9.73
N ASN A 48 -3.55 -10.80 10.08
CA ASN A 48 -3.06 -9.43 10.20
C ASN A 48 -2.42 -8.99 8.88
N VAL A 49 -3.00 -7.99 8.25
CA VAL A 49 -2.54 -7.42 6.99
C VAL A 49 -1.97 -6.02 7.25
N PRO A 50 -0.67 -5.78 7.01
CA PRO A 50 -0.11 -4.44 7.16
C PRO A 50 -0.77 -3.45 6.19
N VAL A 51 -1.13 -2.27 6.69
CA VAL A 51 -1.83 -1.23 5.90
C VAL A 51 -1.00 -0.83 4.67
N ALA A 52 0.34 -0.79 4.79
CA ALA A 52 1.26 -0.48 3.70
C ALA A 52 1.09 -1.39 2.46
N ILE A 53 0.65 -2.64 2.65
CA ILE A 53 0.50 -3.63 1.58
C ILE A 53 -0.94 -4.13 1.41
N GLN A 54 -1.91 -3.53 2.09
CA GLN A 54 -3.30 -4.01 2.10
C GLN A 54 -3.91 -4.18 0.71
N HIS A 55 -3.55 -3.32 -0.26
CA HIS A 55 -4.02 -3.40 -1.65
C HIS A 55 -3.59 -4.67 -2.40
N ARG A 56 -2.59 -5.41 -1.89
CA ARG A 56 -2.15 -6.70 -2.45
C ARG A 56 -2.89 -7.89 -1.85
N TYR A 57 -3.49 -7.72 -0.68
CA TYR A 57 -4.08 -8.80 0.10
C TYR A 57 -5.60 -8.68 0.25
N LEU A 58 -6.16 -7.47 0.14
CA LEU A 58 -7.57 -7.18 0.33
C LEU A 58 -8.13 -6.46 -0.90
N ALA A 59 -9.28 -6.95 -1.38
CA ALA A 59 -10.09 -6.32 -2.42
C ALA A 59 -11.46 -5.96 -1.86
N THR A 60 -12.05 -4.87 -2.37
CA THR A 60 -13.41 -4.43 -2.02
C THR A 60 -14.48 -5.05 -2.92
N GLU A 61 -14.08 -5.70 -4.02
CA GLU A 61 -14.98 -6.30 -5.00
C GLU A 61 -14.50 -7.71 -5.38
N GLU A 62 -15.44 -8.59 -5.72
CA GLU A 62 -15.13 -9.89 -6.34
C GLU A 62 -14.47 -9.69 -7.72
N PRO A 63 -13.56 -10.60 -8.11
CA PRO A 63 -12.96 -10.54 -9.42
C PRO A 63 -14.06 -10.78 -10.47
N LYS A 64 -14.14 -9.89 -11.47
CA LYS A 64 -15.04 -10.08 -12.62
C LYS A 64 -14.76 -11.47 -13.23
N LYS A 65 -15.77 -12.36 -13.20
CA LYS A 65 -15.68 -13.69 -13.82
C LYS A 65 -15.17 -13.54 -15.26
N ARG A 66 -14.07 -14.23 -15.59
CA ARG A 66 -13.60 -14.29 -16.98
C ARG A 66 -14.75 -14.81 -17.85
N PRO A 67 -14.97 -14.24 -19.06
CA PRO A 67 -15.95 -14.78 -19.98
C PRO A 67 -15.65 -16.27 -20.19
N GLN A 68 -16.68 -17.10 -20.04
CA GLN A 68 -16.56 -18.54 -20.25
C GLN A 68 -16.02 -18.79 -21.66
N LYS A 69 -15.02 -19.67 -21.78
CA LYS A 69 -14.57 -20.13 -23.09
C LYS A 69 -15.77 -20.73 -23.81
N GLN A 70 -16.10 -20.16 -24.96
CA GLN A 70 -17.11 -20.68 -25.86
C GLN A 70 -16.75 -22.15 -26.17
N GLU A 71 -17.62 -23.09 -25.83
CA GLU A 71 -17.45 -24.48 -26.21
C GLU A 71 -17.52 -24.57 -27.74
N VAL A 72 -16.36 -24.85 -28.35
CA VAL A 72 -16.31 -25.22 -29.76
C VAL A 72 -16.94 -26.60 -29.88
N ASN A 73 -18.15 -26.62 -30.44
CA ASN A 73 -18.96 -27.81 -30.63
C ASN A 73 -18.25 -28.77 -31.61
N ARG A 74 -17.42 -29.68 -31.07
CA ARG A 74 -16.82 -30.77 -31.84
C ARG A 74 -17.83 -31.91 -31.87
N ARG A 75 -18.34 -32.22 -33.07
CA ARG A 75 -19.26 -33.33 -33.33
C ARG A 75 -18.72 -34.65 -32.73
N PRO A 76 -19.49 -35.36 -31.89
CA PRO A 76 -19.12 -36.68 -31.41
C PRO A 76 -19.57 -37.76 -32.40
N GLY A 77 -18.60 -38.53 -32.88
CA GLY A 77 -18.79 -39.79 -33.59
C GLY A 77 -17.40 -40.34 -33.84
N ILE A 78 -17.02 -41.55 -33.44
CA ILE A 78 -17.68 -42.83 -33.31
C ILE A 78 -16.84 -43.59 -32.27
N LEU A 79 -17.44 -44.13 -31.20
CA LEU A 79 -16.96 -45.23 -30.34
C LEU A 79 -17.73 -45.17 -29.00
N GLY A 80 -18.96 -45.67 -29.00
CA GLY A 80 -19.79 -45.75 -27.78
C GLY A 80 -20.76 -46.92 -27.79
N GLY A 81 -20.44 -47.99 -28.51
CA GLY A 81 -21.35 -49.11 -28.74
C GLY A 81 -20.75 -50.46 -28.40
N VAL A 82 -20.29 -50.69 -27.16
CA VAL A 82 -20.03 -52.06 -26.64
C VAL A 82 -20.15 -52.13 -25.12
N TRP A 83 -21.28 -51.78 -24.49
CA TRP A 83 -21.52 -52.12 -23.07
C TRP A 83 -22.99 -52.40 -22.72
N GLY A 84 -23.81 -52.77 -23.70
CA GLY A 84 -25.26 -52.95 -23.53
C GLY A 84 -25.78 -54.37 -23.35
N SER A 85 -24.95 -55.41 -23.24
CA SER A 85 -25.41 -56.79 -23.46
C SER A 85 -24.93 -57.87 -22.49
N ILE A 86 -24.76 -57.59 -21.18
CA ILE A 86 -24.39 -58.65 -20.22
C ILE A 86 -25.28 -58.77 -18.97
N PHE A 87 -26.19 -57.84 -18.65
CA PHE A 87 -27.01 -57.98 -17.44
C PHE A 87 -28.51 -58.04 -17.73
N GLY A 88 -28.91 -59.16 -18.33
CA GLY A 88 -30.28 -59.64 -18.30
C GLY A 88 -30.43 -60.72 -17.24
N ASN A 89 -30.82 -60.34 -16.02
CA ASN A 89 -31.76 -61.11 -15.20
C ASN A 89 -32.09 -60.38 -13.90
N LYS A 90 -33.35 -60.49 -13.48
CA LYS A 90 -33.94 -59.86 -12.29
C LYS A 90 -33.10 -60.19 -11.04
N PRO A 91 -32.73 -59.19 -10.21
CA PRO A 91 -31.97 -59.48 -8.99
C PRO A 91 -32.90 -60.09 -7.94
N ASP A 92 -32.62 -61.34 -7.56
CA ASP A 92 -33.23 -61.97 -6.40
C ASP A 92 -32.89 -61.16 -5.13
N ALA A 93 -33.89 -60.95 -4.29
CA ALA A 93 -33.82 -60.13 -3.06
C ALA A 93 -32.71 -60.56 -2.06
N LYS A 94 -32.14 -61.75 -2.25
CA LYS A 94 -31.03 -62.28 -1.45
C LYS A 94 -29.65 -61.72 -1.86
N PHE A 95 -29.49 -61.25 -3.10
CA PHE A 95 -28.24 -60.65 -3.58
C PHE A 95 -28.08 -59.19 -3.14
N ALA A 96 -29.21 -58.48 -2.94
CA ALA A 96 -29.22 -57.12 -2.39
C ALA A 96 -28.78 -57.07 -0.91
N LEU A 97 -29.06 -58.12 -0.13
CA LEU A 97 -28.71 -58.18 1.29
C LEU A 97 -27.20 -58.39 1.52
N PHE A 98 -26.52 -59.12 0.62
CA PHE A 98 -25.07 -59.37 0.73
C PHE A 98 -24.23 -58.15 0.30
N PHE A 99 -24.67 -57.41 -0.74
CA PHE A 99 -24.02 -56.16 -1.15
C PHE A 99 -24.21 -55.03 -0.12
N ALA A 100 -25.37 -54.98 0.55
CA ALA A 100 -25.62 -54.03 1.63
C ALA A 100 -24.76 -54.27 2.89
N LEU A 101 -24.40 -55.54 3.16
CA LEU A 101 -23.57 -55.89 4.32
C LEU A 101 -22.06 -55.61 4.07
N CYS A 102 -21.58 -55.71 2.83
CA CYS A 102 -20.20 -55.35 2.48
C CYS A 102 -19.97 -53.83 2.37
N SER A 103 -21.01 -53.02 2.15
CA SER A 103 -20.92 -51.55 2.23
C SER A 103 -20.84 -50.99 3.65
N LEU A 104 -21.05 -51.81 4.69
CA LEU A 104 -20.96 -51.39 6.10
C LEU A 104 -19.53 -51.45 6.67
N PHE A 105 -18.55 -52.02 5.95
CA PHE A 105 -17.16 -52.14 6.42
C PHE A 105 -16.15 -51.26 5.66
N ALA A 106 -16.58 -50.48 4.67
CA ALA A 106 -15.69 -49.59 3.90
C ALA A 106 -15.71 -48.12 4.35
N PHE A 107 -16.35 -47.81 5.50
CA PHE A 107 -16.26 -46.49 6.14
C PHE A 107 -15.15 -46.50 7.20
N GLN A 108 -13.92 -46.84 6.80
CA GLN A 108 -12.77 -46.32 7.52
C GLN A 108 -12.69 -44.84 7.17
N GLY A 109 -13.32 -44.02 8.02
CA GLY A 109 -13.26 -42.57 7.90
C GLY A 109 -11.80 -42.15 7.82
N THR A 110 -11.40 -41.65 6.66
CA THR A 110 -10.31 -40.69 6.60
C THR A 110 -10.79 -39.51 7.41
N ALA A 111 -10.41 -39.47 8.69
CA ALA A 111 -10.52 -38.27 9.49
C ALA A 111 -9.79 -37.18 8.69
N GLN A 112 -10.55 -36.26 8.11
CA GLN A 112 -9.98 -35.08 7.49
C GLN A 112 -9.31 -34.31 8.64
N SER A 113 -7.99 -34.38 8.71
CA SER A 113 -7.21 -33.56 9.64
C SER A 113 -7.31 -32.12 9.15
N VAL A 114 -8.08 -31.31 9.87
CA VAL A 114 -8.27 -29.89 9.55
C VAL A 114 -7.11 -29.12 10.16
N VAL A 115 -6.46 -28.26 9.40
CA VAL A 115 -5.42 -27.37 9.92
C VAL A 115 -6.04 -26.44 10.97
N THR A 116 -5.57 -26.53 12.21
CA THR A 116 -6.04 -25.71 13.34
C THR A 116 -5.13 -24.51 13.56
N LYS A 117 -3.83 -24.62 13.28
CA LYS A 117 -2.89 -23.49 13.31
C LYS A 117 -1.86 -23.62 12.20
N ASP A 118 -1.57 -22.51 11.52
CA ASP A 118 -0.48 -22.40 10.54
C ASP A 118 0.37 -21.19 10.93
N THR A 119 1.51 -21.45 11.57
CA THR A 119 2.43 -20.43 12.07
C THR A 119 3.70 -20.42 11.23
N THR A 120 4.14 -19.22 10.87
CA THR A 120 5.40 -19.01 10.17
C THR A 120 6.26 -18.05 10.96
N TYR A 121 7.49 -18.44 11.26
CA TYR A 121 8.44 -17.62 12.02
C TYR A 121 9.88 -17.87 11.57
N GLN A 122 10.78 -16.98 11.98
CA GLN A 122 12.22 -17.13 11.76
C GLN A 122 12.88 -17.58 13.07
N THR A 123 13.75 -18.57 12.99
CA THR A 123 14.57 -19.01 14.14
C THR A 123 16.04 -19.03 13.77
N SER A 124 16.90 -18.78 14.75
CA SER A 124 18.36 -18.95 14.62
C SER A 124 18.81 -20.10 15.52
N GLU A 125 19.39 -21.14 14.92
CA GLU A 125 19.94 -22.29 15.63
C GLU A 125 21.38 -22.52 15.14
N ASN A 126 22.35 -22.63 16.04
CA ASN A 126 23.77 -22.90 15.71
C ASN A 126 24.38 -21.96 14.66
N GLY A 127 24.03 -20.67 14.68
CA GLY A 127 24.54 -19.68 13.72
C GLY A 127 23.96 -19.81 12.30
N LYS A 128 22.87 -20.56 12.15
CA LYS A 128 22.08 -20.66 10.91
C LYS A 128 20.67 -20.13 11.14
N PHE A 129 20.16 -19.44 10.14
CA PHE A 129 18.83 -18.86 10.14
C PHE A 129 17.90 -19.74 9.32
N TYR A 130 16.71 -19.97 9.84
CA TYR A 130 15.69 -20.82 9.22
C TYR A 130 14.37 -20.09 9.14
N PHE A 131 13.65 -20.30 8.03
CA PHE A 131 12.23 -20.01 7.94
C PHE A 131 11.48 -21.29 8.33
N VAL A 132 10.73 -21.22 9.42
CA VAL A 132 9.97 -22.34 9.94
C VAL A 132 8.50 -22.12 9.62
N ARG A 133 7.87 -23.11 9.02
CA ARG A 133 6.42 -23.22 8.90
C ARG A 133 5.97 -24.41 9.73
N GLU A 134 5.15 -24.16 10.73
CA GLU A 134 4.56 -25.16 11.59
C GLU A 134 3.05 -25.18 11.36
N ILE A 135 2.54 -26.37 11.01
CA ILE A 135 1.12 -26.61 10.76
C ILE A 135 0.65 -27.59 11.83
N GLU A 136 -0.25 -27.15 12.69
CA GLU A 136 -0.93 -27.99 13.69
C GLU A 136 -2.29 -28.41 13.11
N TYR A 137 -2.61 -29.69 13.26
CA TYR A 137 -3.86 -30.28 12.78
C TYR A 137 -4.82 -30.56 13.94
N SER A 138 -6.10 -30.72 13.62
CA SER A 138 -7.20 -30.93 14.57
C SER A 138 -7.09 -32.25 15.36
N ASN A 139 -6.28 -33.19 14.88
CA ASN A 139 -5.97 -34.46 15.55
C ASN A 139 -4.77 -34.34 16.51
N GLY A 140 -4.19 -33.15 16.68
CA GLY A 140 -3.01 -32.92 17.51
C GLY A 140 -1.68 -33.29 16.84
N GLU A 141 -1.70 -33.73 15.58
CA GLU A 141 -0.47 -33.88 14.79
C GLU A 141 0.08 -32.51 14.41
N SER A 142 1.40 -32.38 14.33
CA SER A 142 2.06 -31.19 13.80
C SER A 142 3.04 -31.54 12.67
N SER A 143 3.12 -30.66 11.68
CA SER A 143 4.07 -30.73 10.58
C SER A 143 4.95 -29.50 10.61
N VAL A 144 6.25 -29.70 10.81
CA VAL A 144 7.24 -28.62 10.82
C VAL A 144 8.12 -28.74 9.58
N ASN A 145 8.10 -27.71 8.75
CA ASN A 145 9.02 -27.56 7.64
C ASN A 145 10.01 -26.43 7.95
N LYS A 146 11.31 -26.75 8.00
CA LYS A 146 12.39 -25.78 8.20
C LYS A 146 13.14 -25.59 6.89
N ALA A 147 13.07 -24.39 6.32
CA ALA A 147 13.89 -23.99 5.18
C ALA A 147 15.10 -23.18 5.66
N LEU A 148 16.32 -23.60 5.26
CA LEU A 148 17.54 -22.85 5.57
C LEU A 148 17.57 -21.54 4.77
N ILE A 149 17.69 -20.42 5.47
CA ILE A 149 17.91 -19.10 4.88
C ILE A 149 19.42 -18.92 4.59
N GLY A 150 20.27 -19.34 5.53
CA GLY A 150 21.73 -19.24 5.41
C GLY A 150 22.42 -19.26 6.78
N ASP A 151 23.75 -19.18 6.79
CA ASP A 151 24.52 -18.91 8.01
C ASP A 151 24.50 -17.40 8.36
N THR A 152 24.97 -17.05 9.55
CA THR A 152 25.04 -15.65 10.01
C THR A 152 25.78 -14.74 9.02
N MET A 153 26.83 -15.25 8.38
CA MET A 153 27.62 -14.47 7.41
C MET A 153 26.83 -14.20 6.13
N THR A 154 26.09 -15.19 5.63
CA THR A 154 25.23 -15.09 4.45
C THR A 154 24.10 -14.10 4.69
N VAL A 155 23.42 -14.19 5.84
CA VAL A 155 22.34 -13.26 6.19
C VAL A 155 22.87 -11.83 6.35
N TYR A 156 24.02 -11.66 7.01
CA TYR A 156 24.68 -10.37 7.14
C TYR A 156 25.06 -9.78 5.78
N ASN A 157 25.72 -10.54 4.91
CA ASN A 157 26.14 -10.07 3.59
C ASN A 157 24.94 -9.70 2.72
N ASN A 158 23.85 -10.47 2.76
CA ASN A 158 22.61 -10.13 2.05
C ASN A 158 21.99 -8.81 2.55
N ALA A 159 21.98 -8.60 3.86
CA ALA A 159 21.48 -7.34 4.44
C ALA A 159 22.41 -6.17 4.10
N PHE A 160 23.72 -6.37 4.18
CA PHE A 160 24.75 -5.39 3.81
C PHE A 160 24.61 -4.97 2.35
N ASP A 161 24.49 -5.93 1.43
CA ASP A 161 24.32 -5.66 0.00
C ASP A 161 22.99 -4.95 -0.27
N ARG A 162 21.91 -5.32 0.44
CA ARG A 162 20.64 -4.60 0.37
C ARG A 162 20.79 -3.14 0.78
N PHE A 163 21.43 -2.84 1.91
CA PHE A 163 21.64 -1.46 2.35
C PHE A 163 22.54 -0.68 1.40
N ARG A 164 23.62 -1.31 0.92
CA ARG A 164 24.51 -0.70 -0.06
C ARG A 164 23.76 -0.35 -1.35
N ASN A 165 22.99 -1.30 -1.89
CA ASN A 165 22.23 -1.11 -3.12
C ASN A 165 21.14 -0.05 -2.97
N GLU A 166 20.47 -0.01 -1.81
CA GLU A 166 19.49 1.02 -1.49
C GLU A 166 20.16 2.41 -1.42
N GLY A 167 21.33 2.51 -0.79
CA GLY A 167 22.11 3.76 -0.76
C GLY A 167 22.52 4.24 -2.16
N VAL A 168 22.90 3.32 -3.05
CA VAL A 168 23.18 3.64 -4.47
C VAL A 168 21.91 4.13 -5.18
N ARG A 169 20.76 3.47 -4.96
CA ARG A 169 19.49 3.89 -5.55
C ARG A 169 19.12 5.30 -5.09
N MET A 170 19.13 5.55 -3.78
CA MET A 170 18.84 6.86 -3.19
C MET A 170 19.76 7.96 -3.73
N ALA A 171 21.07 7.68 -3.87
CA ALA A 171 22.01 8.64 -4.42
C ALA A 171 21.72 8.98 -5.89
N ASN A 172 21.28 8.01 -6.69
CA ASN A 172 20.91 8.24 -8.08
C ASN A 172 19.59 9.01 -8.19
N ASP A 173 18.58 8.64 -7.39
CA ASP A 173 17.29 9.34 -7.34
C ASP A 173 17.49 10.82 -6.91
N ALA A 174 18.36 11.08 -5.93
CA ALA A 174 18.70 12.43 -5.49
C ALA A 174 19.45 13.25 -6.57
N ARG A 175 20.35 12.61 -7.33
CA ARG A 175 21.02 13.26 -8.47
C ARG A 175 20.07 13.58 -9.61
N GLU A 176 19.06 12.76 -9.82
CA GLU A 176 18.05 13.01 -10.83
C GLU A 176 17.10 14.13 -10.39
N ALA A 177 16.65 14.08 -9.13
CA ALA A 177 15.82 15.13 -8.53
C ALA A 177 16.48 16.51 -8.58
N SER A 178 17.79 16.60 -8.34
CA SER A 178 18.52 17.87 -8.40
C SER A 178 18.57 18.48 -9.81
N ARG A 179 18.32 17.70 -10.85
CA ARG A 179 18.30 18.16 -12.26
C ARG A 179 16.91 18.58 -12.75
N PHE A 180 15.85 18.31 -11.99
CA PHE A 180 14.49 18.63 -12.41
C PHE A 180 14.31 20.10 -12.78
N ASP A 181 14.92 21.02 -12.03
CA ASP A 181 14.89 22.43 -12.35
C ASP A 181 15.43 22.74 -13.76
N THR A 182 16.53 22.08 -14.14
CA THR A 182 17.14 22.23 -15.47
C THR A 182 16.24 21.63 -16.54
N TYR A 183 15.62 20.48 -16.29
CA TYR A 183 14.68 19.87 -17.23
C TYR A 183 13.44 20.71 -17.46
N ILE A 184 12.84 21.26 -16.42
CA ILE A 184 11.67 22.15 -16.55
C ILE A 184 12.06 23.41 -17.34
N THR A 185 13.24 23.98 -17.07
CA THR A 185 13.74 25.14 -17.83
C THR A 185 13.91 24.81 -19.31
N ARG A 186 14.46 23.63 -19.63
CA ARG A 186 14.61 23.16 -21.01
C ARG A 186 13.27 22.94 -21.69
N MET A 187 12.29 22.33 -21.01
CA MET A 187 10.94 22.14 -21.53
C MET A 187 10.27 23.48 -21.89
N LEU A 188 10.46 24.52 -21.07
CA LEU A 188 9.96 25.86 -21.37
C LEU A 188 10.65 26.48 -22.59
N GLN A 189 11.97 26.34 -22.72
CA GLN A 189 12.71 26.82 -23.89
C GLN A 189 12.30 26.10 -25.17
N GLU A 190 12.10 24.78 -25.09
CA GLU A 190 11.62 23.96 -26.20
C GLU A 190 10.19 24.34 -26.61
N GLY A 191 9.30 24.59 -25.64
CA GLY A 191 7.96 25.12 -25.91
C GLY A 191 7.99 26.43 -26.68
N ASN A 192 8.83 27.39 -26.26
CA ASN A 192 9.00 28.66 -26.96
C ASN A 192 9.56 28.49 -28.38
N PHE A 193 10.51 27.57 -28.56
CA PHE A 193 11.06 27.23 -29.88
C PHE A 193 9.99 26.61 -30.80
N LEU A 194 9.16 25.71 -30.28
CA LEU A 194 8.05 25.12 -31.01
C LEU A 194 6.99 26.16 -31.38
N PHE A 195 6.67 27.09 -30.49
CA PHE A 195 5.78 28.20 -30.79
C PHE A 195 6.33 29.07 -31.92
N ALA A 196 7.61 29.43 -31.87
CA ALA A 196 8.25 30.24 -32.91
C ALA A 196 8.29 29.55 -34.28
N SER A 197 8.40 28.22 -34.31
CA SER A 197 8.49 27.45 -35.56
C SER A 197 7.14 27.02 -36.15
N THR A 198 6.16 26.70 -35.30
CA THR A 198 4.86 26.14 -35.73
C THR A 198 3.69 27.11 -35.57
N GLY A 199 3.87 28.22 -34.85
CA GLY A 199 2.81 29.14 -34.46
C GLY A 199 1.84 28.59 -33.43
N ARG A 200 2.10 27.40 -32.86
CA ARG A 200 1.24 26.74 -31.86
C ARG A 200 1.97 26.63 -30.53
N ASP A 201 1.32 27.07 -29.45
CA ASP A 201 1.90 26.99 -28.11
C ASP A 201 1.51 25.67 -27.44
N VAL A 202 2.51 24.83 -27.20
CA VAL A 202 2.34 23.56 -26.48
C VAL A 202 2.05 23.82 -25.00
N LEU A 203 2.57 24.91 -24.43
CA LEU A 203 2.33 25.27 -23.03
C LEU A 203 0.86 25.63 -22.80
N ASP A 204 0.22 26.32 -23.75
CA ASP A 204 -1.23 26.61 -23.69
C ASP A 204 -2.05 25.33 -23.80
N SER A 205 -1.65 24.40 -24.66
CA SER A 205 -2.30 23.09 -24.80
C SER A 205 -2.19 22.25 -23.52
N LEU A 206 -1.03 22.31 -22.86
CA LEU A 206 -0.81 21.67 -21.56
C LEU A 206 -1.65 22.33 -20.47
N ALA A 207 -1.70 23.66 -20.42
CA ALA A 207 -2.54 24.40 -19.48
C ALA A 207 -4.02 24.03 -19.66
N ALA A 208 -4.53 24.04 -20.89
CA ALA A 208 -5.92 23.66 -21.19
C ALA A 208 -6.25 22.21 -20.75
N THR A 209 -5.28 21.30 -20.86
CA THR A 209 -5.46 19.89 -20.49
C THR A 209 -5.42 19.66 -18.98
N TYR A 210 -4.48 20.29 -18.28
CA TYR A 210 -4.16 19.94 -16.89
C TYR A 210 -4.58 20.97 -15.84
N ALA A 211 -4.95 22.20 -16.24
CA ALA A 211 -5.30 23.25 -15.28
C ALA A 211 -6.66 23.05 -14.61
N GLY A 212 -7.58 22.28 -15.20
CA GLY A 212 -8.96 22.15 -14.70
C GLY A 212 -9.08 21.93 -13.18
N PRO A 213 -8.37 20.96 -12.58
CA PRO A 213 -8.38 20.75 -11.13
C PRO A 213 -7.81 21.90 -10.29
N LEU A 214 -6.89 22.70 -10.85
CA LEU A 214 -6.28 23.85 -10.15
C LEU A 214 -7.22 25.06 -10.10
N LEU A 215 -8.17 25.16 -11.03
CA LEU A 215 -9.13 26.28 -11.10
C LEU A 215 -10.22 26.22 -10.02
N ILE A 216 -10.29 25.14 -9.25
CA ILE A 216 -11.17 25.02 -8.08
C ILE A 216 -10.73 26.03 -7.03
N THR A 217 -11.67 26.72 -6.38
CA THR A 217 -11.35 27.68 -5.31
C THR A 217 -10.98 26.98 -3.99
N GLY A 218 -10.22 27.66 -3.12
CA GLY A 218 -9.91 27.17 -1.78
C GLY A 218 -8.57 26.45 -1.64
N TRP A 219 -7.66 26.57 -2.61
CA TRP A 219 -6.29 26.09 -2.44
C TRP A 219 -5.55 26.95 -1.42
N THR A 220 -4.73 26.31 -0.61
CA THR A 220 -3.84 27.00 0.33
C THR A 220 -2.41 26.55 0.13
N ILE A 221 -1.45 27.46 0.24
CA ILE A 221 -0.02 27.19 0.20
C ILE A 221 0.62 27.51 1.56
N ASP A 222 1.32 26.55 2.12
CA ASP A 222 2.00 26.63 3.41
C ASP A 222 3.50 26.50 3.15
N ASP A 223 4.27 27.53 3.53
CA ASP A 223 5.72 27.57 3.43
C ASP A 223 6.39 27.59 4.80
N GLY A 224 5.68 27.19 5.87
CA GLY A 224 6.21 27.18 7.23
C GLY A 224 6.51 28.58 7.80
N GLY A 225 6.12 29.64 7.09
CA GLY A 225 6.33 31.02 7.49
C GLY A 225 5.43 31.44 8.67
N PRO A 226 5.72 32.60 9.30
CA PRO A 226 4.96 33.10 10.45
C PRO A 226 3.50 33.43 10.10
N SER A 227 3.20 33.65 8.82
CA SER A 227 1.86 33.93 8.31
C SER A 227 0.98 32.68 8.16
N GLY A 228 1.54 31.48 8.36
CA GLY A 228 0.84 30.21 8.16
C GLY A 228 0.45 29.96 6.70
N ALA A 229 -0.53 29.08 6.50
CA ALA A 229 -1.06 28.77 5.18
C ALA A 229 -1.77 29.99 4.57
N LEU A 230 -1.36 30.36 3.35
CA LEU A 230 -1.92 31.47 2.59
C LEU A 230 -2.84 30.95 1.48
N ASP A 231 -3.90 31.69 1.18
CA ASP A 231 -4.75 31.36 0.04
C ASP A 231 -3.99 31.55 -1.27
N ILE A 232 -4.14 30.58 -2.18
CA ILE A 232 -3.63 30.65 -3.54
C ILE A 232 -4.79 30.38 -4.51
N ALA A 233 -4.92 31.22 -5.53
CA ALA A 233 -5.95 31.08 -6.55
C ALA A 233 -5.30 30.94 -7.93
N PHE A 234 -5.86 30.07 -8.76
CA PHE A 234 -5.42 29.87 -10.13
C PHE A 234 -6.46 30.40 -11.11
N THR A 235 -6.00 31.03 -12.19
CA THR A 235 -6.84 31.58 -13.26
C THR A 235 -6.18 31.34 -14.61
N ILE A 236 -6.98 31.32 -15.68
CA ILE A 236 -6.48 31.33 -17.06
C ILE A 236 -6.60 32.76 -17.58
N ASN A 237 -5.51 33.30 -18.15
CA ASN A 237 -5.55 34.64 -18.75
C ASN A 237 -6.20 34.61 -20.15
N ALA A 238 -6.40 35.78 -20.75
CA ALA A 238 -6.96 35.89 -22.10
C ALA A 238 -6.13 35.19 -23.20
N ASN A 239 -4.85 34.91 -22.91
CA ASN A 239 -3.93 34.21 -23.81
C ASN A 239 -3.92 32.69 -23.57
N GLY A 240 -4.78 32.14 -22.69
CA GLY A 240 -4.81 30.69 -22.41
C GLY A 240 -3.77 30.20 -21.39
N GLN A 241 -2.95 31.11 -20.85
CA GLN A 241 -1.87 30.76 -19.92
C GLN A 241 -2.38 30.70 -18.48
N LEU A 242 -1.88 29.70 -17.74
CA LEU A 242 -2.16 29.55 -16.33
C LEU A 242 -1.45 30.65 -15.51
N ARG A 243 -2.21 31.26 -14.61
CA ARG A 243 -1.75 32.24 -13.64
C ARG A 243 -2.09 31.77 -12.24
N TYR A 244 -1.29 32.21 -11.29
CA TYR A 244 -1.56 32.02 -9.88
C TYR A 244 -1.47 33.36 -9.15
N GLN A 245 -2.18 33.48 -8.05
CA GLN A 245 -2.12 34.62 -7.15
C GLN A 245 -2.17 34.12 -5.72
N ILE A 246 -1.20 34.54 -4.90
CA ILE A 246 -1.18 34.28 -3.47
C ILE A 246 -1.76 35.51 -2.76
N ALA A 247 -2.53 35.31 -1.70
CA ALA A 247 -3.06 36.39 -0.88
C ALA A 247 -1.95 37.36 -0.45
N GLY A 248 -2.13 38.66 -0.74
CA GLY A 248 -1.14 39.70 -0.47
C GLY A 248 -0.06 39.88 -1.55
N PHE A 249 -0.03 39.05 -2.59
CA PHE A 249 0.94 39.13 -3.68
C PHE A 249 0.24 39.38 -5.02
N SER A 250 1.02 39.88 -5.98
CA SER A 250 0.54 40.11 -7.34
C SER A 250 0.38 38.80 -8.12
N ALA A 251 -0.54 38.78 -9.09
CA ALA A 251 -0.72 37.62 -9.96
C ALA A 251 0.51 37.37 -10.86
N ARG A 252 0.96 36.12 -10.94
CA ARG A 252 2.14 35.67 -11.71
C ARG A 252 1.77 34.48 -12.60
N ASN A 253 2.69 34.09 -13.47
CA ASN A 253 2.48 32.96 -14.37
C ASN A 253 2.84 31.64 -13.69
N ALA A 254 2.06 30.60 -13.97
CA ALA A 254 2.37 29.23 -13.61
C ALA A 254 2.46 28.37 -14.88
N PHE A 255 3.33 27.37 -14.87
CA PHE A 255 3.47 26.41 -15.96
C PHE A 255 3.21 25.02 -15.43
N ILE A 256 2.26 24.29 -16.03
CA ILE A 256 1.91 22.94 -15.63
C ILE A 256 2.33 21.93 -16.70
N PHE A 257 3.04 20.89 -16.26
CA PHE A 257 3.52 19.77 -17.04
C PHE A 257 2.98 18.48 -16.40
N SER A 258 1.69 18.19 -16.63
CA SER A 258 1.01 17.05 -16.03
C SER A 258 1.09 17.06 -14.49
N ASN A 259 1.99 16.28 -13.87
CA ASN A 259 2.15 16.16 -12.42
C ASN A 259 3.24 17.07 -11.83
N THR A 260 3.83 17.95 -12.64
CA THR A 260 4.83 18.93 -12.22
C THR A 260 4.34 20.33 -12.56
N MET A 261 4.53 21.29 -11.67
CA MET A 261 4.15 22.67 -11.88
C MET A 261 5.28 23.61 -11.46
N ARG A 262 5.52 24.66 -12.23
CA ARG A 262 6.44 25.74 -11.89
C ARG A 262 5.67 27.04 -11.65
N LEU A 263 5.82 27.61 -10.46
CA LEU A 263 5.35 28.96 -10.13
C LEU A 263 6.48 29.96 -10.40
N GLN A 264 6.24 30.91 -11.30
CA GLN A 264 7.23 31.96 -11.60
C GLN A 264 7.14 33.08 -10.58
N ASN A 265 8.30 33.58 -10.11
CA ASN A 265 8.41 34.68 -9.16
C ASN A 265 7.56 34.48 -7.90
N TYR A 266 7.72 33.31 -7.28
CA TYR A 266 7.02 32.91 -6.06
C TYR A 266 7.30 33.90 -4.92
N LYS A 267 6.24 34.53 -4.40
CA LYS A 267 6.29 35.60 -3.38
C LYS A 267 7.29 36.73 -3.71
N ASP A 268 7.35 37.12 -4.99
CA ASP A 268 8.32 38.10 -5.52
C ASP A 268 9.80 37.69 -5.39
N GLY A 269 10.05 36.42 -5.06
CA GLY A 269 11.36 35.78 -5.06
C GLY A 269 11.61 35.00 -6.35
N GLY A 270 12.22 33.82 -6.20
CA GLY A 270 12.63 32.96 -7.31
C GLY A 270 11.48 32.13 -7.91
N ARG A 271 11.87 31.10 -8.66
CA ARG A 271 10.97 30.05 -9.16
C ARG A 271 10.73 29.01 -8.07
N LEU A 272 9.51 28.48 -8.01
CA LEU A 272 9.15 27.35 -7.16
C LEU A 272 8.63 26.21 -8.01
N ASP A 273 9.24 25.03 -7.86
CA ASP A 273 8.79 23.80 -8.50
C ASP A 273 8.00 22.95 -7.51
N LEU A 274 6.80 22.54 -7.93
CA LEU A 274 5.86 21.74 -7.16
C LEU A 274 5.57 20.44 -7.90
N TYR A 275 5.49 19.35 -7.14
CA TYR A 275 5.22 18.01 -7.62
C TYR A 275 3.93 17.50 -6.99
N LYS A 276 3.10 16.83 -7.80
CA LYS A 276 1.82 16.32 -7.34
C LYS A 276 2.00 15.06 -6.49
N ALA A 277 1.49 15.09 -5.27
CA ALA A 277 1.39 13.94 -4.39
C ALA A 277 0.19 13.04 -4.75
N ARG A 278 0.20 11.80 -4.24
CA ARG A 278 -0.87 10.81 -4.47
C ARG A 278 -2.25 11.29 -4.00
N GLY A 279 -2.31 12.16 -2.99
CA GLY A 279 -3.55 12.74 -2.44
C GLY A 279 -4.05 14.00 -3.16
N GLY A 280 -3.45 14.40 -4.28
CA GLY A 280 -3.85 15.62 -5.02
C GLY A 280 -3.28 16.93 -4.45
N ASN A 281 -2.63 16.88 -3.28
CA ASN A 281 -1.76 17.94 -2.77
C ASN A 281 -0.51 18.08 -3.64
N TRP A 282 0.19 19.20 -3.50
CA TRP A 282 1.46 19.45 -4.15
C TRP A 282 2.52 19.81 -3.11
N PHE A 283 3.77 19.47 -3.40
CA PHE A 283 4.89 19.71 -2.50
C PHE A 283 6.15 20.08 -3.29
N SER A 284 7.03 20.86 -2.69
CA SER A 284 8.37 21.11 -3.20
C SER A 284 9.30 19.92 -2.94
N ILE A 285 10.41 19.80 -3.68
CA ILE A 285 11.32 18.63 -3.57
C ILE A 285 11.92 18.46 -2.16
N ASP A 286 12.06 19.56 -1.43
CA ASP A 286 12.54 19.65 -0.05
C ASP A 286 11.44 19.48 1.00
N ASP A 287 10.18 19.31 0.58
CA ASP A 287 8.99 19.20 1.42
C ASP A 287 8.73 20.43 2.34
N GLU A 288 9.46 21.54 2.12
CA GLU A 288 9.29 22.78 2.89
C GLU A 288 8.00 23.51 2.52
N ILE A 289 7.59 23.42 1.25
CA ILE A 289 6.41 24.11 0.74
C ILE A 289 5.35 23.08 0.32
N LYS A 290 4.15 23.24 0.88
CA LYS A 290 3.00 22.36 0.63
C LYS A 290 1.80 23.16 0.15
N MET A 291 1.27 22.78 -1.00
CA MET A 291 0.01 23.30 -1.51
C MET A 291 -1.09 22.26 -1.29
N LYS A 292 -2.09 22.60 -0.50
CA LYS A 292 -3.15 21.69 -0.07
C LYS A 292 -4.39 21.87 -0.93
N PHE A 293 -4.96 20.73 -1.32
CA PHE A 293 -6.21 20.65 -2.05
C PHE A 293 -7.34 21.37 -1.27
N PRO A 294 -8.29 22.01 -1.95
CA PRO A 294 -9.43 22.64 -1.28
C PRO A 294 -10.15 21.68 -0.34
N ASN A 295 -10.50 22.16 0.86
CA ASN A 295 -11.12 21.38 1.94
C ASN A 295 -10.24 20.26 2.53
N ASN A 296 -8.97 20.15 2.15
CA ASN A 296 -8.02 19.26 2.80
C ASN A 296 -7.46 19.95 4.05
N GLN A 297 -8.29 20.04 5.10
CA GLN A 297 -7.92 20.63 6.40
C GLN A 297 -7.03 19.70 7.24
N ASP A 298 -5.96 19.17 6.66
CA ASP A 298 -4.94 18.47 7.43
C ASP A 298 -3.93 19.50 7.95
N GLY A 299 -4.12 19.95 9.21
CA GLY A 299 -2.98 20.32 10.06
C GLY A 299 -3.04 21.59 10.92
N ALA A 300 -4.03 22.49 10.76
CA ALA A 300 -4.12 23.71 11.58
C ALA A 300 -5.19 23.61 12.68
N SER A 301 -6.38 23.07 12.36
CA SER A 301 -7.50 23.02 13.32
C SER A 301 -7.34 21.93 14.41
N ASN A 302 -6.48 20.93 14.20
CA ASN A 302 -6.25 19.84 15.17
C ASN A 302 -5.00 20.03 16.07
N ARG A 303 -4.31 21.18 15.99
CA ARG A 303 -3.22 21.51 16.94
C ARG A 303 -3.67 22.34 18.13
N ALA A 304 -4.94 22.76 18.17
CA ALA A 304 -5.50 23.51 19.28
C ALA A 304 -6.32 22.62 20.25
N ALA A 305 -5.80 21.45 20.62
CA ALA A 305 -6.23 20.71 21.81
C ALA A 305 -5.31 19.52 22.09
N SER A 306 -4.31 19.70 22.95
CA SER A 306 -3.81 18.66 23.85
C SER A 306 -2.80 19.31 24.79
N GLY A 307 -3.06 19.22 26.09
CA GLY A 307 -2.37 19.98 27.13
C GLY A 307 -0.86 19.83 27.14
N ALA A 308 -0.19 20.88 27.61
CA ALA A 308 1.21 20.87 27.98
C ALA A 308 1.51 19.61 28.80
N ILE A 309 2.37 18.75 28.25
CA ILE A 309 2.99 17.66 28.99
C ILE A 309 3.82 18.34 30.08
N LYS A 310 3.45 18.11 31.35
CA LYS A 310 4.29 18.48 32.48
C LYS A 310 5.62 17.77 32.30
N GLU A 311 6.67 18.56 32.18
CA GLU A 311 8.06 18.15 32.24
C GLU A 311 8.26 17.26 33.47
N ALA A 312 8.67 16.01 33.24
CA ALA A 312 8.91 15.06 34.32
C ALA A 312 10.17 15.50 35.09
N GLU A 313 10.02 15.69 36.41
CA GLU A 313 11.16 15.93 37.30
C GLU A 313 12.23 14.82 37.13
N PRO A 314 13.52 15.18 37.09
CA PRO A 314 14.59 14.20 37.04
C PRO A 314 14.62 13.37 38.33
N ALA A 315 14.83 12.06 38.16
CA ALA A 315 14.92 11.10 39.26
C ALA A 315 15.94 11.54 40.33
N PRO A 316 15.64 11.39 41.63
CA PRO A 316 16.53 11.79 42.70
C PRO A 316 17.86 11.03 42.65
N ALA A 317 18.96 11.79 42.73
CA ALA A 317 20.31 11.26 42.74
C ALA A 317 20.53 10.26 43.89
N ALA A 318 21.13 9.11 43.58
CA ALA A 318 21.52 8.11 44.57
C ALA A 318 22.46 8.72 45.61
N THR A 319 22.01 8.76 46.87
CA THR A 319 22.85 9.16 48.01
C THR A 319 24.04 8.22 48.19
N PRO A 320 25.27 8.74 48.39
CA PRO A 320 26.45 7.93 48.63
C PRO A 320 26.38 7.20 49.99
N LYS A 321 26.65 5.90 49.95
CA LYS A 321 26.70 4.99 51.10
C LYS A 321 27.83 5.44 52.06
N LYS A 322 27.49 5.88 53.28
CA LYS A 322 28.46 6.20 54.34
C LYS A 322 29.31 4.96 54.65
N THR A 323 30.61 5.05 54.43
CA THR A 323 31.63 4.15 54.97
C THR A 323 31.65 4.25 56.49
N ARG A 324 31.42 3.11 57.17
CA ARG A 324 31.59 2.98 58.62
C ARG A 324 33.08 3.09 58.96
N LYS A 325 33.44 4.03 59.83
CA LYS A 325 34.75 4.03 60.52
C LYS A 325 34.82 2.86 61.51
N PRO A 326 35.97 2.19 61.67
CA PRO A 326 36.19 1.22 62.72
C PRO A 326 36.28 1.92 64.08
N LYS A 327 35.65 1.33 65.10
CA LYS A 327 35.82 1.71 66.51
C LYS A 327 37.11 1.09 67.04
N ASN A 328 38.01 1.94 67.55
CA ASN A 328 38.82 1.64 68.73
C ASN A 328 38.15 2.35 69.91
#